data_AF-A0A4P6EMX7-F1
#
_entry.id   AF-A0A4P6EMX7-F1
#
_cell.length_a   1.000
_cell.length_b   1.000
_cell.length_c   1.000
_cell.angle_alpha   90.00
_cell.angle_beta   90.00
_cell.angle_gamma   90.00
#
_symmetry.space_group_name_H-M   'P 1'
#
loop_
_entity.id
_entity.type
_entity.pdbx_description
1 polymer ?
#
loop_
_entity_poly.entity_id
_entity_poly.type
_entity_poly.pdbx_seq_one_letter_code
_entity_poly.pdbx_strand_id
1 'polypeptide(L)'
;MTETMKAAVVTQFQAPLEIQDLPIPTPGPGEVLIKTLYSGVCHTDLHAAHGDWPVKPTPPFIPGHEGAGEVVAVGEGVTELQVGDWAGNAWLWSACGHCEWCQTGRETLCPNAQYGGYTKDGSFGQYMVVDAKFAPRIPKTVDLAAVAPILCAGVTVYKGLKESEVKPGEWVLISGVGGLGHIAVQYAVAMGMRVATVDVDDAKSELARKHGAELTFNAITEGDNLDAKIKEATGGGVHGGLVTAVNGKAFPLAVGALRSGGTVSLVGLPPEAFPLDIFSTVLFGLTIRGSLVGTRKDMEEAIDFFARGLIKPTYKVQPLAEVNEIFDDMIAAKIDGRIVMDMGH
;
A
#
# COMPACT_ATOMS: atom_id res chain seq x y z
N MET A 1 -18.18 11.15 -32.95
CA MET A 1 -18.57 10.31 -31.80
C MET A 1 -17.52 10.54 -30.74
N THR A 2 -17.93 10.84 -29.50
CA THR A 2 -16.96 10.97 -28.40
C THR A 2 -16.29 9.61 -28.18
N GLU A 3 -14.97 9.56 -28.11
CA GLU A 3 -14.26 8.32 -27.80
C GLU A 3 -14.61 7.88 -26.37
N THR A 4 -14.80 6.58 -26.19
CA THR A 4 -15.19 5.97 -24.91
C THR A 4 -14.14 5.00 -24.41
N MET A 5 -14.17 4.75 -23.10
CA MET A 5 -13.33 3.80 -22.38
C MET A 5 -14.19 2.88 -21.52
N LYS A 6 -13.70 1.68 -21.27
CA LYS A 6 -14.27 0.80 -20.23
C LYS A 6 -13.73 1.17 -18.86
N ALA A 7 -14.61 1.20 -17.87
CA ALA A 7 -14.26 1.33 -16.46
C ALA A 7 -15.21 0.53 -15.57
N ALA A 8 -14.71 0.04 -14.44
CA ALA A 8 -15.53 -0.48 -13.37
C ALA A 8 -15.99 0.67 -12.46
N VAL A 9 -17.30 0.81 -12.29
CA VAL A 9 -17.92 1.96 -11.61
C VAL A 9 -18.66 1.48 -10.38
N VAL A 10 -18.43 2.15 -9.25
CA VAL A 10 -19.27 2.02 -8.07
C VAL A 10 -20.47 2.95 -8.26
N THR A 11 -21.61 2.40 -8.66
CA THR A 11 -22.87 3.15 -8.82
C THR A 11 -23.65 3.26 -7.51
N GLN A 12 -23.51 2.25 -6.64
CA GLN A 12 -24.13 2.19 -5.32
C GLN A 12 -23.20 1.43 -4.37
N PHE A 13 -23.14 1.86 -3.11
CA PHE A 13 -22.36 1.16 -2.10
C PHE A 13 -22.82 -0.29 -1.89
N GLN A 14 -21.85 -1.19 -1.69
CA GLN A 14 -22.04 -2.63 -1.44
C GLN A 14 -22.65 -3.41 -2.63
N ALA A 15 -23.01 -2.74 -3.72
CA ALA A 15 -23.41 -3.41 -4.96
C ALA A 15 -22.15 -3.85 -5.74
N PRO A 16 -22.26 -4.91 -6.56
CA PRO A 16 -21.22 -5.24 -7.53
C PRO A 16 -20.90 -4.04 -8.43
N LEU A 17 -19.63 -3.86 -8.77
CA LEU A 17 -19.19 -2.81 -9.69
C LEU A 17 -19.75 -3.08 -11.09
N GLU A 18 -20.16 -2.00 -11.75
CA GLU A 18 -20.67 -2.05 -13.12
C GLU A 18 -19.56 -1.74 -14.12
N ILE A 19 -19.35 -2.60 -15.11
CA ILE A 19 -18.48 -2.29 -16.25
C ILE A 19 -19.26 -1.40 -17.22
N GLN A 20 -18.84 -0.14 -17.35
CA GLN A 20 -19.51 0.86 -18.19
C GLN A 20 -18.57 1.38 -19.30
N ASP A 21 -19.16 1.78 -20.43
CA ASP A 21 -18.48 2.58 -21.45
C ASP A 21 -18.70 4.07 -21.14
N LEU A 22 -17.63 4.76 -20.73
CA LEU A 22 -17.63 6.17 -20.33
C LEU A 22 -16.84 7.02 -21.32
N PRO A 23 -17.14 8.33 -21.49
CA PRO A 23 -16.28 9.22 -22.28
C PRO A 23 -14.85 9.25 -21.72
N ILE A 24 -13.84 9.28 -22.61
CA ILE A 24 -12.45 9.49 -22.18
C ILE A 24 -12.33 10.91 -21.58
N PRO A 25 -11.83 11.06 -20.35
CA PRO A 25 -11.71 12.38 -19.72
C PRO A 25 -10.62 13.22 -20.39
N THR A 26 -10.77 14.55 -20.35
CA THR A 26 -9.75 15.50 -20.81
C THR A 26 -8.99 16.05 -19.61
N PRO A 27 -7.64 16.02 -19.59
CA PRO A 27 -6.88 16.55 -18.47
C PRO A 27 -6.98 18.08 -18.43
N GLY A 28 -7.22 18.64 -17.24
CA GLY A 28 -7.17 20.08 -16.99
C GLY A 28 -5.75 20.61 -16.77
N PRO A 29 -5.59 21.91 -16.45
CA PRO A 29 -4.28 22.49 -16.13
C PRO A 29 -3.59 21.76 -14.97
N GLY A 30 -2.31 21.42 -15.13
CA GLY A 30 -1.52 20.66 -14.15
C GLY A 30 -1.83 19.16 -14.09
N GLU A 31 -2.77 18.66 -14.91
CA GLU A 31 -3.15 17.25 -14.95
C GLU A 31 -2.59 16.57 -16.21
N VAL A 32 -2.46 15.25 -16.17
CA VAL A 32 -2.14 14.42 -17.34
C VAL A 32 -3.19 13.32 -17.48
N LEU A 33 -3.42 12.91 -18.72
CA LEU A 33 -4.22 11.73 -19.04
C LEU A 33 -3.30 10.54 -19.21
N ILE A 34 -3.54 9.50 -18.43
CA ILE A 34 -2.82 8.23 -18.53
C ILE A 34 -3.74 7.21 -19.17
N LYS A 35 -3.26 6.53 -20.22
CA LYS A 35 -3.83 5.27 -20.69
C LYS A 35 -3.36 4.19 -19.71
N THR A 36 -4.25 3.79 -18.82
CA THR A 36 -3.98 2.78 -17.79
C THR A 36 -3.79 1.43 -18.46
N LEU A 37 -2.69 0.75 -18.16
CA LEU A 37 -2.42 -0.59 -18.68
C LEU A 37 -2.65 -1.64 -17.61
N TYR A 38 -2.21 -1.35 -16.39
CA TYR A 38 -2.37 -2.21 -15.23
C TYR A 38 -2.85 -1.42 -14.02
N SER A 39 -3.63 -2.05 -13.14
CA SER A 39 -3.97 -1.49 -11.83
C SER A 39 -3.88 -2.55 -10.76
N GLY A 40 -3.14 -2.31 -9.69
CA GLY A 40 -3.23 -3.13 -8.49
C GLY A 40 -4.64 -3.06 -7.88
N VAL A 41 -4.99 -4.09 -7.11
CA VAL A 41 -6.24 -4.16 -6.33
C VAL A 41 -5.92 -4.33 -4.86
N CYS A 42 -6.56 -3.52 -4.01
CA CYS A 42 -6.33 -3.50 -2.57
C CYS A 42 -7.63 -3.39 -1.76
N HIS A 43 -7.57 -3.74 -0.47
CA HIS A 43 -8.72 -3.66 0.44
C HIS A 43 -9.29 -2.24 0.56
N THR A 44 -8.46 -1.22 0.33
CA THR A 44 -8.92 0.17 0.23
C THR A 44 -9.98 0.34 -0.86
N ASP A 45 -9.83 -0.30 -2.02
CA ASP A 45 -10.80 -0.22 -3.12
C ASP A 45 -12.14 -0.88 -2.72
N LEU A 46 -12.06 -1.99 -2.00
CA LEU A 46 -13.22 -2.68 -1.42
C LEU A 46 -13.95 -1.79 -0.39
N HIS A 47 -13.21 -1.20 0.56
CA HIS A 47 -13.78 -0.30 1.56
C HIS A 47 -14.38 0.97 0.95
N ALA A 48 -13.79 1.48 -0.14
CA ALA A 48 -14.36 2.59 -0.91
C ALA A 48 -15.68 2.18 -1.56
N ALA A 49 -15.72 1.02 -2.23
CA ALA A 49 -16.92 0.48 -2.86
C ALA A 49 -18.04 0.14 -1.85
N HIS A 50 -17.70 -0.23 -0.62
CA HIS A 50 -18.67 -0.52 0.44
C HIS A 50 -19.06 0.71 1.28
N GLY A 51 -18.26 1.79 1.22
CA GLY A 51 -18.47 2.98 2.04
C GLY A 51 -18.29 2.71 3.53
N ASP A 52 -17.26 1.94 3.90
CA ASP A 52 -17.05 1.44 5.26
C ASP A 52 -16.47 2.50 6.21
N TRP A 53 -15.71 3.46 5.67
CA TRP A 53 -15.02 4.46 6.48
C TRP A 53 -15.92 5.65 6.87
N PRO A 54 -15.58 6.39 7.96
CA PRO A 54 -16.41 7.50 8.44
C PRO A 54 -16.65 8.61 7.42
N VAL A 55 -15.65 8.90 6.58
CA VAL A 55 -15.75 9.86 5.48
C VAL A 55 -15.85 9.06 4.20
N LYS A 56 -17.04 8.95 3.59
CA LYS A 56 -17.31 8.10 2.42
C LYS A 56 -17.05 8.84 1.10
N PRO A 57 -16.73 8.14 0.00
CA PRO A 57 -16.77 8.75 -1.34
C PRO A 57 -18.23 9.02 -1.75
N THR A 58 -18.47 9.56 -2.93
CA THR A 58 -19.85 9.79 -3.42
C THR A 58 -20.05 9.03 -4.74
N PRO A 59 -20.88 7.97 -4.77
CA PRO A 59 -21.27 7.33 -6.02
C PRO A 59 -22.02 8.28 -6.98
N PRO A 60 -21.80 8.17 -8.31
CA PRO A 60 -20.91 7.24 -8.98
C PRO A 60 -19.44 7.67 -8.96
N PHE A 61 -18.51 6.72 -8.83
CA PHE A 61 -17.07 6.95 -8.99
C PHE A 61 -16.35 5.68 -9.50
N ILE A 62 -15.18 5.87 -10.10
CA ILE A 62 -14.26 4.78 -10.50
C ILE A 62 -13.25 4.55 -9.36
N PRO A 63 -13.17 3.36 -8.75
CA PRO A 63 -12.16 3.05 -7.73
C PRO A 63 -10.77 2.79 -8.33
N GLY A 64 -9.79 2.44 -7.49
CA GLY A 64 -8.43 2.11 -7.91
C GLY A 64 -7.41 3.22 -7.67
N HIS A 65 -6.32 2.88 -6.98
CA HIS A 65 -5.25 3.82 -6.61
C HIS A 65 -3.85 3.24 -6.81
N GLU A 66 -3.72 2.27 -7.72
CA GLU A 66 -2.51 1.52 -8.02
C GLU A 66 -2.31 1.37 -9.54
N GLY A 67 -2.73 2.36 -10.30
CA GLY A 67 -2.68 2.38 -11.76
C GLY A 67 -1.30 2.69 -12.29
N ALA A 68 -0.87 1.95 -13.31
CA ALA A 68 0.36 2.14 -14.06
C ALA A 68 0.05 2.14 -15.56
N GLY A 69 0.59 3.11 -16.29
CA GLY A 69 0.31 3.26 -17.72
C GLY A 69 1.16 4.31 -18.40
N GLU A 70 0.72 4.71 -19.58
CA GLU A 70 1.42 5.67 -20.44
C GLU A 70 0.68 7.01 -20.48
N VAL A 71 1.42 8.11 -20.34
CA VAL A 71 0.88 9.46 -20.53
C VAL A 71 0.51 9.66 -22.00
N VAL A 72 -0.75 9.92 -22.29
CA VAL A 72 -1.28 10.10 -23.66
C VAL A 72 -1.73 11.53 -23.97
N ALA A 73 -1.96 12.35 -22.93
CA ALA A 73 -2.18 13.79 -23.08
C ALA A 73 -1.68 14.53 -21.84
N VAL A 74 -1.26 15.78 -22.04
CA VAL A 74 -0.79 16.68 -20.98
C VAL A 74 -1.60 17.96 -20.97
N GLY A 75 -2.04 18.36 -19.78
CA GLY A 75 -2.75 19.62 -19.57
C GLY A 75 -1.80 20.82 -19.53
N GLU A 76 -2.39 22.02 -19.55
CA GLU A 76 -1.63 23.27 -19.51
C GLU A 76 -0.73 23.37 -18.26
N GLY A 77 0.50 23.83 -18.44
CA GLY A 77 1.43 24.08 -17.33
C GLY A 77 2.16 22.86 -16.77
N VAL A 78 1.89 21.65 -17.28
CA VAL A 78 2.68 20.45 -16.96
C VAL A 78 4.05 20.54 -17.62
N THR A 79 5.11 20.33 -16.84
CA THR A 79 6.51 20.41 -17.32
C THR A 79 7.34 19.19 -16.94
N GLU A 80 6.85 18.41 -15.98
CA GLU A 80 7.54 17.29 -15.34
C GLU A 80 7.22 15.93 -15.98
N LEU A 81 6.21 15.89 -16.84
CA LEU A 81 5.76 14.72 -17.61
C LEU A 81 5.43 15.14 -19.04
N GLN A 82 5.66 14.23 -19.98
CA GLN A 82 5.31 14.39 -21.40
C GLN A 82 4.62 13.14 -21.94
N VAL A 83 3.97 13.29 -23.10
CA VAL A 83 3.36 12.15 -23.81
C VAL A 83 4.42 11.07 -24.07
N GLY A 84 4.06 9.83 -23.78
CA GLY A 84 4.91 8.65 -23.89
C GLY A 84 5.69 8.31 -22.62
N ASP A 85 5.68 9.15 -21.58
CA ASP A 85 6.24 8.78 -20.28
C ASP A 85 5.39 7.71 -19.60
N TRP A 86 6.02 6.88 -18.77
CA TRP A 86 5.29 5.95 -17.91
C TRP A 86 5.06 6.58 -16.55
N ALA A 87 3.79 6.59 -16.15
CA ALA A 87 3.34 7.18 -14.90
C ALA A 87 2.15 6.41 -14.34
N GLY A 88 1.74 6.76 -13.14
CA GLY A 88 0.61 6.12 -12.48
C GLY A 88 -0.22 7.04 -11.61
N ASN A 89 -1.10 6.45 -10.82
CA ASN A 89 -1.67 7.10 -9.65
C ASN A 89 -1.25 6.35 -8.38
N ALA A 90 -1.33 7.06 -7.26
CA ALA A 90 -1.21 6.50 -5.92
C ALA A 90 -2.43 6.94 -5.11
N TRP A 91 -2.54 6.47 -3.87
CA TRP A 91 -3.61 6.88 -2.95
C TRP A 91 -3.67 8.40 -2.79
N LEU A 92 -2.55 9.06 -2.50
CA LEU A 92 -2.49 10.52 -2.43
C LEU A 92 -2.50 11.11 -3.85
N TRP A 93 -3.67 11.58 -4.30
CA TRP A 93 -3.86 12.16 -5.62
C TRP A 93 -3.38 13.61 -5.68
N SER A 94 -3.63 14.39 -4.63
CA SER A 94 -3.02 15.72 -4.47
C SER A 94 -3.05 16.20 -3.02
N ALA A 95 -2.31 17.26 -2.74
CA ALA A 95 -2.31 18.00 -1.49
C ALA A 95 -2.18 19.52 -1.77
N CYS A 96 -2.57 20.38 -0.83
CA CYS A 96 -2.62 21.83 -1.09
C CYS A 96 -1.25 22.50 -1.30
N GLY A 97 -0.15 21.87 -0.89
CA GLY A 97 1.21 22.36 -1.10
C GLY A 97 1.65 23.52 -0.19
N HIS A 98 0.74 24.11 0.60
CA HIS A 98 1.03 25.33 1.37
C HIS A 98 0.70 25.25 2.88
N CYS A 99 0.08 24.18 3.37
CA CYS A 99 -0.15 24.01 4.80
C CYS A 99 1.12 23.54 5.53
N GLU A 100 1.12 23.57 6.86
CA GLU A 100 2.27 23.17 7.68
C GLU A 100 2.77 21.74 7.34
N TRP A 101 1.85 20.83 7.05
CA TRP A 101 2.18 19.44 6.73
C TRP A 101 2.85 19.34 5.36
N CYS A 102 2.32 20.04 4.35
CA CYS A 102 2.94 20.08 3.03
C CYS A 102 4.33 20.72 3.07
N GLN A 103 4.48 21.84 3.78
CA GLN A 103 5.75 22.57 3.88
C GLN A 103 6.83 21.83 4.66
N THR A 104 6.44 20.89 5.52
CA THR A 104 7.36 20.06 6.32
C THR A 104 7.59 18.67 5.72
N GLY A 105 7.21 18.44 4.45
CA GLY A 105 7.39 17.15 3.79
C GLY A 105 6.52 16.03 4.36
N ARG A 106 5.35 16.39 4.90
CA ARG A 106 4.33 15.48 5.46
C ARG A 106 3.00 15.65 4.76
N GLU A 107 3.03 15.81 3.44
CA GLU A 107 1.86 16.10 2.59
C GLU A 107 0.72 15.07 2.70
N THR A 108 1.02 13.85 3.15
CA THR A 108 0.03 12.80 3.45
C THR A 108 -0.90 13.16 4.62
N LEU A 109 -0.53 14.15 5.44
CA LEU A 109 -1.34 14.68 6.55
C LEU A 109 -2.07 15.98 6.16
N CYS A 110 -2.07 16.35 4.88
CA CYS A 110 -2.76 17.54 4.41
C CYS A 110 -4.28 17.43 4.65
N PRO A 111 -4.92 18.41 5.32
CA PRO A 111 -6.37 18.39 5.53
C PRO A 111 -7.18 18.56 4.24
N ASN A 112 -6.53 19.06 3.18
CA ASN A 112 -7.12 19.25 1.85
C ASN A 112 -6.62 18.21 0.84
N ALA A 113 -6.07 17.08 1.32
CA ALA A 113 -5.65 16.00 0.44
C ALA A 113 -6.83 15.47 -0.38
N GLN A 114 -6.55 15.09 -1.61
CA GLN A 114 -7.46 14.37 -2.49
C GLN A 114 -6.91 12.95 -2.69
N TYR A 115 -7.81 11.99 -2.89
CA TYR A 115 -7.47 10.58 -2.94
C TYR A 115 -7.99 9.91 -4.20
N GLY A 116 -7.11 9.16 -4.88
CA GLY A 116 -7.43 8.44 -6.11
C GLY A 116 -8.33 7.25 -5.83
N GLY A 117 -9.33 7.02 -6.68
CA GLY A 117 -10.34 5.99 -6.45
C GLY A 117 -11.28 6.29 -5.28
N TYR A 118 -11.34 7.55 -4.82
CA TYR A 118 -12.11 7.94 -3.63
C TYR A 118 -12.74 9.33 -3.75
N THR A 119 -11.94 10.41 -3.68
CA THR A 119 -12.42 11.78 -3.93
C THR A 119 -12.23 12.20 -5.39
N LYS A 120 -11.41 11.44 -6.11
CA LYS A 120 -11.16 11.53 -7.55
C LYS A 120 -11.29 10.15 -8.15
N ASP A 121 -11.74 10.07 -9.40
CA ASP A 121 -11.78 8.82 -10.14
C ASP A 121 -10.39 8.17 -10.23
N GLY A 122 -10.39 6.85 -10.15
CA GLY A 122 -9.23 6.02 -9.98
C GLY A 122 -8.80 5.25 -11.23
N SER A 123 -8.03 4.18 -10.99
CA SER A 123 -7.35 3.40 -12.01
C SER A 123 -8.12 2.17 -12.51
N PHE A 124 -9.35 1.91 -12.05
CA PHE A 124 -10.16 0.79 -12.55
C PHE A 124 -10.87 1.14 -13.87
N GLY A 125 -10.13 1.72 -14.81
CA GLY A 125 -10.60 2.08 -16.13
C GLY A 125 -9.43 2.30 -17.09
N GLN A 126 -9.71 2.21 -18.39
CA GLN A 126 -8.65 2.25 -19.43
C GLN A 126 -7.94 3.60 -19.52
N TYR A 127 -8.55 4.68 -19.01
CA TYR A 127 -7.89 5.98 -18.86
C TYR A 127 -8.20 6.60 -17.51
N MET A 128 -7.23 7.33 -16.97
CA MET A 128 -7.38 8.10 -15.72
C MET A 128 -6.71 9.46 -15.83
N VAL A 129 -7.27 10.45 -15.12
CA VAL A 129 -6.66 11.77 -14.95
C VAL A 129 -5.91 11.82 -13.63
N VAL A 130 -4.67 12.30 -13.66
CA VAL A 130 -3.83 12.44 -12.47
C VAL A 130 -3.19 13.82 -12.40
N ASP A 131 -2.99 14.34 -11.19
CA ASP A 131 -2.18 15.55 -10.98
C ASP A 131 -0.71 15.22 -11.27
N ALA A 132 -0.10 15.96 -12.20
CA ALA A 132 1.25 15.69 -12.70
C ALA A 132 2.32 15.77 -11.59
N LYS A 133 2.08 16.57 -10.54
CA LYS A 133 3.02 16.75 -9.43
C LYS A 133 3.03 15.57 -8.49
N PHE A 134 1.95 14.78 -8.44
CA PHE A 134 1.77 13.66 -7.53
C PHE A 134 1.83 12.30 -8.23
N ALA A 135 1.74 12.27 -9.56
CA ALA A 135 1.87 11.06 -10.36
C ALA A 135 3.22 10.36 -10.11
N PRO A 136 3.21 9.09 -9.65
CA PRO A 136 4.42 8.28 -9.60
C PRO A 136 5.06 8.18 -10.97
N ARG A 137 6.36 8.47 -11.06
CA ARG A 137 7.14 8.37 -12.30
C ARG A 137 7.74 6.98 -12.38
N ILE A 138 7.43 6.26 -13.44
CA ILE A 138 7.79 4.86 -13.59
C ILE A 138 8.90 4.73 -14.64
N PRO A 139 10.08 4.19 -14.29
CA PRO A 139 11.13 3.95 -15.27
C PRO A 139 10.68 2.99 -16.37
N LYS A 140 11.02 3.26 -17.63
CA LYS A 140 10.72 2.35 -18.75
C LYS A 140 11.41 1.00 -18.71
N THR A 141 12.30 0.79 -17.74
CA THR A 141 13.10 -0.42 -17.56
C THR A 141 12.40 -1.48 -16.71
N VAL A 142 11.22 -1.20 -16.17
CA VAL A 142 10.51 -2.11 -15.26
C VAL A 142 9.25 -2.70 -15.87
N ASP A 143 8.79 -3.82 -15.34
CA ASP A 143 7.49 -4.41 -15.70
C ASP A 143 6.35 -3.58 -15.08
N LEU A 144 5.43 -3.08 -15.92
CA LEU A 144 4.31 -2.23 -15.49
C LEU A 144 3.27 -2.97 -14.64
N ALA A 145 3.05 -4.26 -14.86
CA ALA A 145 2.17 -5.04 -14.01
C ALA A 145 2.81 -5.23 -12.62
N ALA A 146 4.11 -5.51 -12.58
CA ALA A 146 4.84 -5.73 -11.34
C ALA A 146 5.05 -4.45 -10.51
N VAL A 147 5.08 -3.26 -11.12
CA VAL A 147 5.21 -1.98 -10.38
C VAL A 147 3.89 -1.54 -9.76
N ALA A 148 2.73 -1.94 -10.29
CA ALA A 148 1.43 -1.48 -9.79
C ALA A 148 1.25 -1.71 -8.27
N PRO A 149 1.58 -2.89 -7.68
CA PRO A 149 1.55 -3.08 -6.23
C PRO A 149 2.52 -2.19 -5.44
N ILE A 150 3.60 -1.70 -6.06
CA ILE A 150 4.55 -0.79 -5.41
C ILE A 150 3.93 0.58 -5.14
N LEU A 151 3.00 1.01 -6.00
CA LEU A 151 2.34 2.33 -5.95
C LEU A 151 1.40 2.51 -4.74
N CYS A 152 1.12 1.43 -4.00
CA CYS A 152 0.45 1.49 -2.71
C CYS A 152 1.14 0.62 -1.67
N ALA A 153 1.16 -0.70 -1.84
CA ALA A 153 1.73 -1.61 -0.84
C ALA A 153 3.22 -1.35 -0.64
N GLY A 154 3.97 -1.19 -1.72
CA GLY A 154 5.41 -0.93 -1.67
C GLY A 154 5.75 0.37 -0.94
N VAL A 155 5.18 1.50 -1.38
CA VAL A 155 5.42 2.79 -0.73
C VAL A 155 4.94 2.80 0.73
N THR A 156 3.82 2.13 1.03
CA THR A 156 3.25 2.04 2.38
C THR A 156 4.19 1.31 3.32
N VAL A 157 4.69 0.13 2.94
CA VAL A 157 5.61 -0.63 3.80
C VAL A 157 6.99 0.01 3.86
N TYR A 158 7.47 0.62 2.78
CA TYR A 158 8.71 1.39 2.76
C TYR A 158 8.66 2.55 3.77
N LYS A 159 7.59 3.34 3.73
CA LYS A 159 7.36 4.42 4.69
C LYS A 159 7.18 3.89 6.11
N GLY A 160 6.39 2.82 6.30
CA GLY A 160 6.20 2.20 7.61
C GLY A 160 7.50 1.68 8.24
N LEU A 161 8.42 1.15 7.43
CA LEU A 161 9.75 0.78 7.89
C LEU A 161 10.58 2.00 8.31
N LYS A 162 10.52 3.11 7.57
CA LYS A 162 11.16 4.38 8.01
C LYS A 162 10.57 4.88 9.33
N GLU A 163 9.25 4.75 9.52
CA GLU A 163 8.55 5.14 10.76
C GLU A 163 8.87 4.24 11.96
N SER A 164 9.34 3.00 11.73
CA SER A 164 9.84 2.14 12.80
C SER A 164 11.20 2.58 13.35
N GLU A 165 11.90 3.47 12.63
CA GLU A 165 13.22 4.02 12.96
C GLU A 165 14.35 2.98 13.13
N VAL A 166 14.11 1.72 12.79
CA VAL A 166 15.09 0.63 12.81
C VAL A 166 16.28 0.95 11.92
N LYS A 167 17.49 0.68 12.39
CA LYS A 167 18.76 0.92 11.69
C LYS A 167 19.30 -0.35 11.03
N PRO A 168 20.23 -0.24 10.06
CA PRO A 168 20.92 -1.41 9.53
C PRO A 168 21.56 -2.26 10.64
N GLY A 169 21.39 -3.58 10.57
CA GLY A 169 21.84 -4.56 11.56
C GLY A 169 20.87 -4.78 12.73
N GLU A 170 19.87 -3.91 12.91
CA GLU A 170 18.86 -4.04 13.95
C GLU A 170 17.68 -4.92 13.51
N TRP A 171 16.97 -5.46 14.50
CA TRP A 171 15.80 -6.31 14.28
C TRP A 171 14.52 -5.51 14.04
N VAL A 172 13.80 -5.84 12.96
CA VAL A 172 12.41 -5.43 12.73
C VAL A 172 11.49 -6.65 12.73
N LEU A 173 10.34 -6.54 13.42
CA LEU A 173 9.26 -7.51 13.32
C LEU A 173 8.27 -7.10 12.22
N ILE A 174 8.01 -7.96 11.25
CA ILE A 174 6.90 -7.81 10.30
C ILE A 174 5.75 -8.71 10.76
N SER A 175 4.68 -8.10 11.25
CA SER A 175 3.50 -8.83 11.71
C SER A 175 2.44 -8.89 10.62
N GLY A 176 2.24 -10.08 10.05
CA GLY A 176 1.50 -10.36 8.83
C GLY A 176 2.43 -10.35 7.61
N VAL A 177 2.45 -11.45 6.86
CA VAL A 177 3.26 -11.70 5.64
C VAL A 177 2.35 -11.93 4.41
N GLY A 178 1.15 -11.36 4.45
CA GLY A 178 0.22 -11.34 3.31
C GLY A 178 0.63 -10.37 2.21
N GLY A 179 -0.35 -9.72 1.56
CA GLY A 179 -0.12 -8.84 0.42
C GLY A 179 0.87 -7.68 0.66
N LEU A 180 0.86 -7.07 1.85
CA LEU A 180 1.84 -6.03 2.21
C LEU A 180 3.12 -6.64 2.79
N GLY A 181 2.98 -7.58 3.72
CA GLY A 181 4.08 -8.09 4.51
C GLY A 181 5.19 -8.77 3.72
N HIS A 182 4.86 -9.52 2.65
CA HIS A 182 5.90 -10.14 1.82
C HIS A 182 6.74 -9.11 1.04
N ILE A 183 6.17 -7.93 0.76
CA ILE A 183 6.90 -6.79 0.18
C ILE A 183 7.72 -6.10 1.28
N ALA A 184 7.17 -5.97 2.49
CA ALA A 184 7.86 -5.37 3.63
C ALA A 184 9.14 -6.12 4.02
N VAL A 185 9.10 -7.47 4.02
CA VAL A 185 10.30 -8.30 4.26
C VAL A 185 11.43 -7.93 3.30
N GLN A 186 11.12 -7.78 2.01
CA GLN A 186 12.10 -7.46 0.98
C GLN A 186 12.68 -6.06 1.17
N TYR A 187 11.84 -5.06 1.48
CA TYR A 187 12.35 -3.71 1.78
C TYR A 187 13.22 -3.70 3.03
N ALA A 188 12.80 -4.36 4.11
CA ALA A 188 13.56 -4.41 5.34
C ALA A 188 14.96 -5.04 5.14
N VAL A 189 15.03 -6.16 4.40
CA VAL A 189 16.30 -6.79 4.02
C VAL A 189 17.14 -5.84 3.16
N ALA A 190 16.54 -5.22 2.14
CA ALA A 190 17.24 -4.29 1.25
C ALA A 190 17.71 -3.00 1.96
N MET A 191 17.06 -2.61 3.06
CA MET A 191 17.45 -1.51 3.95
C MET A 191 18.49 -1.94 4.99
N GLY A 192 18.94 -3.20 4.97
CA GLY A 192 19.98 -3.73 5.85
C GLY A 192 19.49 -4.16 7.23
N MET A 193 18.18 -4.29 7.45
CA MET A 193 17.61 -4.73 8.71
C MET A 193 17.63 -6.26 8.82
N ARG A 194 17.64 -6.77 10.05
CA ARG A 194 17.40 -8.18 10.36
C ARG A 194 15.91 -8.40 10.54
N VAL A 195 15.35 -9.41 9.89
CA VAL A 195 13.89 -9.54 9.78
C VAL A 195 13.38 -10.75 10.55
N ALA A 196 12.48 -10.49 11.50
CA ALA A 196 11.61 -11.47 12.12
C ALA A 196 10.19 -11.31 11.55
N THR A 197 9.46 -12.41 11.35
CA THR A 197 8.06 -12.34 10.90
C THR A 197 7.13 -13.15 11.77
N VAL A 198 5.88 -12.71 11.84
CA VAL A 198 4.77 -13.49 12.40
C VAL A 198 3.66 -13.59 11.36
N ASP A 199 3.16 -14.80 11.12
CA ASP A 199 1.92 -15.04 10.37
C ASP A 199 1.15 -16.21 11.02
N VAL A 200 -0.05 -16.53 10.54
CA VAL A 200 -0.82 -17.70 10.96
C VAL A 200 -0.67 -18.88 10.00
N ASP A 201 -0.16 -18.62 8.79
CA ASP A 201 -0.01 -19.61 7.73
C ASP A 201 1.48 -19.93 7.48
N ASP A 202 1.82 -21.22 7.50
CA ASP A 202 3.17 -21.71 7.28
C ASP A 202 3.68 -21.42 5.87
N ALA A 203 2.80 -21.39 4.87
CA ALA A 203 3.17 -21.02 3.50
C ALA A 203 3.66 -19.55 3.43
N LYS A 204 3.10 -18.67 4.26
CA LYS A 204 3.56 -17.26 4.37
C LYS A 204 4.91 -17.18 5.09
N SER A 205 5.15 -18.04 6.07
CA SER A 205 6.46 -18.16 6.72
C SER A 205 7.54 -18.65 5.75
N GLU A 206 7.23 -19.60 4.88
CA GLU A 206 8.15 -20.05 3.81
C GLU A 206 8.46 -18.93 2.81
N LEU A 207 7.44 -18.18 2.41
CA LEU A 207 7.60 -17.02 1.54
C LEU A 207 8.49 -15.94 2.19
N ALA A 208 8.30 -15.64 3.47
CA ALA A 208 9.15 -14.73 4.23
C ALA A 208 10.62 -15.19 4.22
N ARG A 209 10.89 -16.47 4.50
CA ARG A 209 12.26 -17.03 4.47
C ARG A 209 12.89 -16.91 3.09
N LYS A 210 12.13 -17.19 2.02
CA LYS A 210 12.59 -17.01 0.63
C LYS A 210 12.98 -15.56 0.32
N HIS A 211 12.32 -14.61 0.97
CA HIS A 211 12.61 -13.17 0.84
C HIS A 211 13.65 -12.64 1.83
N GLY A 212 14.26 -13.51 2.64
CA GLY A 212 15.38 -13.16 3.51
C GLY A 212 15.01 -12.92 4.97
N ALA A 213 13.81 -13.29 5.42
CA ALA A 213 13.51 -13.32 6.85
C ALA A 213 14.42 -14.34 7.57
N GLU A 214 15.10 -13.89 8.63
CA GLU A 214 15.98 -14.73 9.44
C GLU A 214 15.20 -15.55 10.46
N LEU A 215 14.11 -14.98 11.00
CA LEU A 215 13.23 -15.64 11.97
C LEU A 215 11.79 -15.56 11.47
N THR A 216 11.05 -16.65 11.63
CA THR A 216 9.64 -16.73 11.24
C THR A 216 8.89 -17.52 12.29
N PHE A 217 7.76 -16.99 12.74
CA PHE A 217 6.93 -17.59 13.76
C PHE A 217 5.51 -17.77 13.24
N ASN A 218 4.88 -18.90 13.59
CA ASN A 218 3.48 -19.13 13.31
C ASN A 218 2.64 -18.90 14.57
N ALA A 219 1.77 -17.88 14.57
CA ALA A 219 0.99 -17.48 15.72
C ALA A 219 -0.01 -18.53 16.22
N ILE A 220 -0.38 -19.52 15.39
CA ILE A 220 -1.28 -20.61 15.78
C ILE A 220 -0.50 -21.73 16.46
N THR A 221 0.63 -22.15 15.89
CA THR A 221 1.38 -23.30 16.39
C THR A 221 2.32 -22.96 17.54
N GLU A 222 2.80 -21.71 17.62
CA GLU A 222 3.63 -21.23 18.72
C GLU A 222 2.84 -21.02 20.02
N GLY A 223 1.53 -20.81 19.93
CA GLY A 223 0.65 -20.63 21.09
C GLY A 223 0.92 -19.34 21.88
N ASP A 224 0.67 -19.40 23.19
CA ASP A 224 0.78 -18.24 24.09
C ASP A 224 2.24 -17.78 24.29
N ASN A 225 2.41 -16.51 24.69
CA ASN A 225 3.71 -15.85 24.97
C ASN A 225 4.65 -15.75 23.74
N LEU A 226 4.09 -15.65 22.54
CA LEU A 226 4.88 -15.51 21.31
C LEU A 226 5.76 -14.24 21.32
N ASP A 227 5.30 -13.15 21.93
CA ASP A 227 6.12 -11.94 22.13
C ASP A 227 7.38 -12.20 22.96
N ALA A 228 7.28 -13.00 24.03
CA ALA A 228 8.42 -13.40 24.85
C ALA A 228 9.40 -14.29 24.06
N LYS A 229 8.89 -15.21 23.23
CA LYS A 229 9.72 -16.04 22.33
C LYS A 229 10.47 -15.19 21.31
N ILE A 230 9.79 -14.20 20.71
CA ILE A 230 10.42 -13.26 19.77
C ILE A 230 11.51 -12.47 20.50
N LYS A 231 11.26 -12.00 21.72
CA LYS A 231 12.26 -11.32 22.55
C LYS A 231 13.49 -12.17 22.80
N GLU A 232 13.30 -13.43 23.19
CA GLU A 232 14.41 -14.37 23.41
C GLU A 232 15.23 -14.57 22.13
N ALA A 233 14.56 -14.90 21.01
CA ALA A 233 15.21 -15.17 19.73
C ALA A 233 15.97 -13.97 19.15
N THR A 234 15.55 -12.75 19.50
CA THR A 234 16.16 -11.49 19.03
C THR A 234 17.19 -10.91 19.99
N GLY A 235 17.43 -11.58 21.14
CA GLY A 235 18.41 -11.15 22.14
C GLY A 235 17.94 -9.98 23.01
N GLY A 236 16.64 -9.85 23.24
CA GLY A 236 16.05 -8.82 24.11
C GLY A 236 14.87 -8.04 23.52
N GLY A 237 14.38 -8.42 22.34
CA GLY A 237 13.27 -7.75 21.65
C GLY A 237 13.69 -7.08 20.34
N VAL A 238 12.71 -6.88 19.47
CA VAL A 238 12.92 -6.18 18.19
C VAL A 238 13.04 -4.68 18.42
N HIS A 239 13.85 -4.00 17.61
CA HIS A 239 14.09 -2.55 17.68
C HIS A 239 12.89 -1.78 17.14
N GLY A 240 12.17 -2.39 16.20
CA GLY A 240 10.88 -1.89 15.79
C GLY A 240 9.99 -2.97 15.22
N GLY A 241 8.75 -2.60 14.95
CA GLY A 241 7.76 -3.48 14.34
C GLY A 241 6.98 -2.77 13.24
N LEU A 242 6.51 -3.53 12.26
CA LEU A 242 5.58 -3.10 11.24
C LEU A 242 4.37 -4.05 11.25
N VAL A 243 3.20 -3.52 11.60
CA VAL A 243 1.97 -4.31 11.67
C VAL A 243 1.17 -4.11 10.38
N THR A 244 1.17 -5.14 9.53
CA THR A 244 0.38 -5.17 8.28
C THR A 244 -0.87 -6.05 8.39
N ALA A 245 -0.91 -6.94 9.39
CA ALA A 245 -2.08 -7.74 9.69
C ALA A 245 -3.28 -6.88 10.12
N VAL A 246 -4.47 -7.27 9.69
CA VAL A 246 -5.74 -6.57 9.97
C VAL A 246 -6.56 -7.29 11.05
N ASN A 247 -5.89 -7.82 12.08
CA ASN A 247 -6.57 -8.41 13.23
C ASN A 247 -6.06 -7.78 14.53
N GLY A 248 -6.97 -7.58 15.49
CA GLY A 248 -6.66 -6.90 16.75
C GLY A 248 -5.62 -7.61 17.64
N LYS A 249 -5.31 -8.89 17.41
CA LYS A 249 -4.29 -9.64 18.20
C LYS A 249 -2.86 -9.36 17.75
N ALA A 250 -2.66 -9.00 16.48
CA ALA A 250 -1.34 -8.71 15.93
C ALA A 250 -0.69 -7.45 16.56
N PHE A 251 -1.50 -6.48 16.93
CA PHE A 251 -1.07 -5.19 17.49
C PHE A 251 -0.43 -5.34 18.89
N PRO A 252 -1.10 -5.92 19.91
CA PRO A 252 -0.49 -6.12 21.22
C PRO A 252 0.70 -7.08 21.15
N LEU A 253 0.68 -8.09 20.28
CA LEU A 253 1.84 -8.96 20.05
C LEU A 253 3.07 -8.16 19.59
N ALA A 254 2.90 -7.29 18.59
CA ALA A 254 4.00 -6.49 18.06
C ALA A 254 4.56 -5.51 19.10
N VAL A 255 3.69 -4.86 19.89
CA VAL A 255 4.11 -4.00 21.02
C VAL A 255 4.85 -4.83 22.07
N GLY A 256 4.31 -6.00 22.43
CA GLY A 256 4.89 -6.91 23.41
C GLY A 256 6.26 -7.44 23.01
N ALA A 257 6.53 -7.58 21.71
CA ALA A 257 7.81 -8.08 21.18
C ALA A 257 8.94 -7.02 21.14
N LEU A 258 8.62 -5.73 21.36
CA LEU A 258 9.60 -4.65 21.34
C LEU A 258 10.63 -4.77 22.46
N ARG A 259 11.86 -4.34 22.17
CA ARG A 259 12.87 -4.01 23.20
C ARG A 259 12.57 -2.64 23.84
N SER A 260 13.27 -2.31 24.93
CA SER A 260 13.24 -0.95 25.48
C SER A 260 13.70 0.09 24.45
N GLY A 261 12.95 1.18 24.33
CA GLY A 261 13.12 2.22 23.32
C GLY A 261 12.62 1.87 21.93
N GLY A 262 11.97 0.71 21.74
CA GLY A 262 11.51 0.27 20.43
C GLY A 262 10.29 1.03 19.91
N THR A 263 10.12 1.04 18.58
CA THR A 263 9.02 1.72 17.90
C THR A 263 8.23 0.75 17.01
N VAL A 264 6.92 0.65 17.24
CA VAL A 264 6.03 -0.07 16.31
C VAL A 264 5.29 0.92 15.40
N SER A 265 5.36 0.66 14.09
CA SER A 265 4.59 1.33 13.05
C SER A 265 3.33 0.51 12.71
N LEU A 266 2.17 1.14 12.85
CA LEU A 266 0.85 0.58 12.56
C LEU A 266 0.42 0.98 11.15
N VAL A 267 0.19 -0.01 10.29
CA VAL A 267 -0.27 0.19 8.90
C VAL A 267 -1.64 -0.47 8.66
N GLY A 268 -1.88 -1.65 9.23
CA GLY A 268 -3.19 -2.30 9.16
C GLY A 268 -4.29 -1.46 9.80
N LEU A 269 -5.49 -1.51 9.22
CA LEU A 269 -6.68 -0.78 9.68
C LEU A 269 -7.81 -1.74 10.11
N PRO A 270 -7.63 -2.53 11.19
CA PRO A 270 -8.70 -3.35 11.73
C PRO A 270 -9.83 -2.46 12.29
N PRO A 271 -11.09 -2.94 12.29
CA PRO A 271 -12.19 -2.23 12.95
C PRO A 271 -12.06 -2.23 14.49
N GLU A 272 -11.29 -3.16 15.06
CA GLU A 272 -11.14 -3.29 16.51
C GLU A 272 -10.11 -2.33 17.11
N ALA A 273 -10.39 -1.84 18.31
CA ALA A 273 -9.37 -1.25 19.18
C ALA A 273 -8.58 -2.36 19.90
N PHE A 274 -7.33 -2.10 20.25
CA PHE A 274 -6.53 -3.00 21.09
C PHE A 274 -6.16 -2.33 22.42
N PRO A 275 -6.11 -3.08 23.55
CA PRO A 275 -5.65 -2.55 24.82
C PRO A 275 -4.14 -2.32 24.79
N LEU A 276 -3.70 -1.14 25.23
CA LEU A 276 -2.29 -0.81 25.40
C LEU A 276 -1.92 -0.80 26.90
N ASP A 277 -0.89 -1.56 27.28
CA ASP A 277 -0.39 -1.57 28.65
C ASP A 277 0.43 -0.30 28.93
N ILE A 278 -0.15 0.62 29.70
CA ILE A 278 0.47 1.93 30.00
C ILE A 278 1.75 1.76 30.81
N PHE A 279 1.77 0.84 31.79
CA PHE A 279 2.91 0.68 32.68
C PHE A 279 4.16 0.25 31.92
N SER A 280 4.09 -0.81 31.10
CA SER A 280 5.21 -1.28 30.30
C SER A 280 5.60 -0.28 29.21
N THR A 281 4.62 0.39 28.59
CA THR A 281 4.88 1.44 27.59
C THR A 281 5.75 2.55 28.18
N VAL A 282 5.40 3.04 29.38
CA VAL A 282 6.16 4.08 30.08
C VAL A 282 7.50 3.55 30.58
N LEU A 283 7.51 2.39 31.24
CA LEU A 283 8.72 1.83 31.86
C LEU A 283 9.83 1.55 30.83
N PHE A 284 9.45 1.05 29.64
CA PHE A 284 10.40 0.70 28.60
C PHE A 284 10.55 1.78 27.52
N GLY A 285 9.84 2.91 27.62
CA GLY A 285 9.91 4.01 26.67
C GLY A 285 9.52 3.59 25.25
N LEU A 286 8.43 2.82 25.11
CA LEU A 286 7.97 2.32 23.82
C LEU A 286 7.25 3.41 23.02
N THR A 287 7.39 3.38 21.70
CA THR A 287 6.65 4.26 20.78
C THR A 287 5.67 3.47 19.93
N ILE A 288 4.42 3.93 19.87
CA ILE A 288 3.38 3.41 18.99
C ILE A 288 3.06 4.52 17.99
N ARG A 289 3.28 4.26 16.70
CA ARG A 289 3.16 5.27 15.64
C ARG A 289 2.26 4.77 14.52
N GLY A 290 1.34 5.60 14.03
CA GLY A 290 0.60 5.31 12.80
C GLY A 290 1.41 5.69 11.57
N SER A 291 1.32 4.88 10.51
CA SER A 291 1.88 5.17 9.18
C SER A 291 0.86 4.80 8.12
N LEU A 292 0.47 5.78 7.28
CA LEU A 292 -0.52 5.58 6.23
C LEU A 292 0.15 5.18 4.91
N VAL A 293 0.43 6.16 4.05
CA VAL A 293 1.13 6.03 2.77
C VAL A 293 2.41 6.86 2.81
N GLY A 294 3.20 6.81 1.74
CA GLY A 294 4.37 7.67 1.59
C GLY A 294 4.06 9.01 0.91
N THR A 295 4.99 9.94 1.08
CA THR A 295 5.07 11.17 0.28
C THR A 295 5.54 10.85 -1.14
N ARG A 296 5.55 11.86 -2.02
CA ARG A 296 6.17 11.75 -3.35
C ARG A 296 7.63 11.30 -3.28
N LYS A 297 8.37 11.76 -2.26
CA LYS A 297 9.76 11.34 -2.07
C LYS A 297 9.87 9.86 -1.69
N ASP A 298 9.01 9.41 -0.77
CA ASP A 298 8.96 8.00 -0.39
C ASP A 298 8.56 7.11 -1.58
N MET A 299 7.69 7.59 -2.47
CA MET A 299 7.32 6.89 -3.70
C MET A 299 8.51 6.74 -4.66
N GLU A 300 9.25 7.81 -4.92
CA GLU A 300 10.47 7.76 -5.74
C GLU A 300 11.48 6.75 -5.19
N GLU A 301 11.69 6.76 -3.88
CA GLU A 301 12.60 5.83 -3.20
C GLU A 301 12.11 4.38 -3.31
N ALA A 302 10.82 4.13 -3.06
CA ALA A 302 10.22 2.80 -3.18
C ALA A 302 10.36 2.23 -4.61
N ILE A 303 10.06 3.05 -5.62
CA ILE A 303 10.22 2.67 -7.03
C ILE A 303 11.68 2.41 -7.38
N ASP A 304 12.65 3.16 -6.84
CA ASP A 304 14.09 2.91 -7.09
C ASP A 304 14.53 1.53 -6.60
N PHE A 305 14.13 1.13 -5.39
CA PHE A 305 14.43 -0.21 -4.86
C PHE A 305 13.85 -1.32 -5.76
N PHE A 306 12.61 -1.14 -6.23
CA PHE A 306 11.99 -2.05 -7.18
C PHE A 306 12.71 -2.07 -8.52
N ALA A 307 13.04 -0.91 -9.10
CA ALA A 307 13.72 -0.79 -10.38
C ALA A 307 15.13 -1.42 -10.36
N ARG A 308 15.80 -1.42 -9.20
CA ARG A 308 17.07 -2.11 -8.95
C ARG A 308 16.92 -3.62 -8.75
N GLY A 309 15.71 -4.16 -8.81
CA GLY A 309 15.42 -5.59 -8.70
C GLY A 309 15.49 -6.15 -7.28
N LEU A 310 15.49 -5.28 -6.26
CA LEU A 310 15.56 -5.68 -4.85
C LEU A 310 14.20 -6.12 -4.30
N ILE A 311 13.13 -5.61 -4.91
CA ILE A 311 11.75 -5.89 -4.52
C ILE A 311 11.07 -6.64 -5.65
N LYS A 312 10.51 -7.80 -5.35
CA LYS A 312 9.79 -8.67 -6.30
C LYS A 312 8.44 -9.02 -5.69
N PRO A 313 7.40 -8.22 -5.95
CA PRO A 313 6.05 -8.52 -5.50
C PRO A 313 5.60 -9.88 -6.02
N THR A 314 4.91 -10.65 -5.19
CA THR A 314 4.17 -11.83 -5.63
C THR A 314 2.78 -11.37 -6.04
N TYR A 315 2.42 -11.56 -7.31
CA TYR A 315 1.14 -11.13 -7.84
C TYR A 315 0.61 -12.07 -8.93
N LYS A 316 -0.68 -11.95 -9.23
CA LYS A 316 -1.34 -12.56 -10.39
C LYS A 316 -2.02 -11.47 -11.22
N VAL A 317 -2.06 -11.67 -12.53
CA VAL A 317 -2.77 -10.79 -13.45
C VAL A 317 -4.15 -11.36 -13.74
N GLN A 318 -5.18 -10.51 -13.68
CA GLN A 318 -6.57 -10.83 -14.05
C GLN A 318 -7.16 -9.69 -14.88
N PRO A 319 -8.15 -9.91 -15.75
CA PRO A 319 -8.76 -8.83 -16.52
C PRO A 319 -9.67 -7.94 -15.66
N LEU A 320 -9.82 -6.66 -16.04
CA LEU A 320 -10.76 -5.71 -15.39
C LEU A 320 -12.19 -6.26 -15.26
N ALA A 321 -12.63 -7.09 -16.22
CA ALA A 321 -13.97 -7.69 -16.21
C ALA A 321 -14.22 -8.62 -14.99
N GLU A 322 -13.16 -9.13 -14.36
CA GLU A 322 -13.23 -10.01 -13.19
C GLU A 322 -13.20 -9.24 -11.85
N VAL A 323 -13.29 -7.90 -11.85
CA VAL A 323 -13.18 -7.06 -10.63
C VAL A 323 -14.07 -7.52 -9.46
N ASN A 324 -15.29 -7.98 -9.74
CA ASN A 324 -16.21 -8.44 -8.70
C ASN A 324 -15.77 -9.81 -8.13
N GLU A 325 -15.27 -10.73 -8.97
CA GLU A 325 -14.72 -12.00 -8.51
C GLU A 325 -13.45 -11.79 -7.68
N ILE A 326 -12.62 -10.83 -8.08
CA ILE A 326 -11.43 -10.41 -7.32
C ILE A 326 -11.85 -9.91 -5.93
N PHE A 327 -12.89 -9.08 -5.84
CA PHE A 327 -13.42 -8.59 -4.56
C PHE A 327 -13.96 -9.73 -3.68
N ASP A 328 -14.69 -10.68 -4.27
CA ASP A 328 -15.18 -11.86 -3.55
C ASP A 328 -14.03 -12.73 -3.00
N ASP A 329 -12.98 -12.94 -3.80
CA ASP A 329 -11.79 -13.69 -3.38
C ASP A 329 -10.97 -12.95 -2.32
N MET A 330 -10.96 -11.61 -2.34
CA MET A 330 -10.38 -10.80 -1.26
C MET A 330 -11.13 -11.00 0.04
N ILE A 331 -12.47 -10.89 0.03
CA ILE A 331 -13.32 -11.08 1.22
C ILE A 331 -13.13 -12.51 1.77
N ALA A 332 -13.02 -13.50 0.90
CA ALA A 332 -12.82 -14.90 1.27
C ALA A 332 -11.36 -15.24 1.64
N ALA A 333 -10.44 -14.28 1.63
CA ALA A 333 -9.02 -14.45 1.91
C ALA A 333 -8.34 -15.53 1.03
N LYS A 334 -8.74 -15.65 -0.24
CA LYS A 334 -8.22 -16.64 -1.21
C LYS A 334 -7.06 -16.13 -2.07
N ILE A 335 -6.64 -14.88 -1.88
CA ILE A 335 -5.59 -14.26 -2.69
C ILE A 335 -4.22 -14.47 -2.06
N ASP A 336 -3.34 -15.12 -2.81
CA ASP A 336 -1.91 -15.17 -2.52
C ASP A 336 -1.18 -13.98 -3.14
N GLY A 337 -0.61 -13.14 -2.29
CA GLY A 337 0.15 -11.97 -2.72
C GLY A 337 -0.79 -10.82 -3.09
N ARG A 338 -0.80 -10.45 -4.37
CA ARG A 338 -1.54 -9.30 -4.91
C ARG A 338 -2.25 -9.67 -6.21
N ILE A 339 -3.35 -8.99 -6.51
CA ILE A 339 -3.94 -9.00 -7.85
C ILE A 339 -3.59 -7.69 -8.55
N VAL A 340 -3.27 -7.82 -9.84
CA VAL A 340 -3.07 -6.71 -10.76
C VAL A 340 -4.04 -6.90 -11.91
N MET A 341 -4.95 -5.97 -12.08
CA MET A 341 -5.88 -5.97 -13.20
C MET A 341 -5.20 -5.48 -14.48
N ASP A 342 -5.37 -6.22 -15.57
CA ASP A 342 -5.08 -5.79 -16.94
C ASP A 342 -6.31 -5.06 -17.49
N MET A 343 -6.10 -3.84 -18.02
CA MET A 343 -7.18 -3.01 -18.56
C MET A 343 -7.68 -3.45 -19.94
N GLY A 344 -7.05 -4.46 -20.56
CA GLY A 344 -7.41 -4.97 -21.87
C GLY A 344 -6.97 -4.00 -22.96
N HIS A 345 -5.95 -4.39 -23.73
CA HIS A 345 -5.41 -3.62 -24.85
C HIS A 345 -6.16 -3.89 -26.15
#